data_AF-A0A957IXM7-F1
#
_entry.id   AF-A0A957IXM7-F1
#
_cell.length_a   1.000
_cell.length_b   1.000
_cell.length_c   1.000
_cell.angle_alpha   90.00
_cell.angle_beta   90.00
_cell.angle_gamma   90.00
#
_symmetry.space_group_name_H-M   'P 1'
#
loop_
_entity.id
_entity.type
_entity.pdbx_description
1 polymer ?
#
loop_
_entity_poly.entity_id
_entity_poly.type
_entity_poly.pdbx_seq_one_letter_code
_entity_poly.pdbx_strand_id
1 'polypeptide(L)'
;TDRAKYVSFGHADFGSNKIVEPSTGQTGHHHMVGVVGLRGPGVQPGLVLPEASILDLAPTILHYLGLPVPSHMDGQVLTHAFTDAFNAANPVQIVASDVEHRGKDDVYTDEEEAQVLQKLRDLGYVA
;
A
#
# COMPACT_ATOMS: atom_id res chain seq x y z
N THR A 1 -6.79 -22.97 8.40
CA THR A 1 -6.35 -21.67 8.92
C THR A 1 -7.32 -20.62 8.41
N ASP A 2 -8.17 -20.16 9.32
CA ASP A 2 -9.42 -19.45 9.05
C ASP A 2 -9.16 -17.95 8.83
N ARG A 3 -8.94 -17.55 7.57
CA ARG A 3 -8.68 -16.15 7.19
C ARG A 3 -9.60 -15.71 6.05
N ALA A 4 -10.87 -15.52 6.34
CA ALA A 4 -11.75 -14.66 5.55
C ALA A 4 -12.43 -13.67 6.51
N LYS A 5 -11.93 -12.43 6.55
CA LYS A 5 -12.41 -11.38 7.45
C LYS A 5 -13.25 -10.38 6.66
N TYR A 6 -14.56 -10.60 6.71
CA TYR A 6 -15.69 -9.70 6.37
C TYR A 6 -15.62 -8.90 5.05
N VAL A 7 -16.65 -9.02 4.22
CA VAL A 7 -16.86 -8.14 3.06
C VAL A 7 -18.26 -7.53 3.16
N SER A 8 -18.43 -6.28 2.71
CA SER A 8 -19.74 -5.66 2.60
C SER A 8 -20.54 -6.36 1.49
N PHE A 9 -21.60 -7.06 1.87
CA PHE A 9 -22.58 -7.66 0.95
C PHE A 9 -23.67 -6.64 0.63
N GLY A 10 -24.22 -6.65 -0.59
CA GLY A 10 -25.37 -5.82 -0.97
C GLY A 10 -25.23 -4.90 -2.19
N HIS A 11 -24.14 -4.99 -2.96
CA HIS A 11 -24.00 -4.20 -4.20
C HIS A 11 -24.63 -4.86 -5.44
N ALA A 12 -24.88 -6.18 -5.41
CA ALA A 12 -25.48 -6.93 -6.53
C ALA A 12 -26.50 -8.01 -6.11
N ASP A 13 -26.53 -8.46 -4.84
CA ASP A 13 -27.39 -9.54 -4.36
C ASP A 13 -28.07 -9.21 -3.03
N PHE A 14 -29.34 -9.62 -2.89
CA PHE A 14 -30.12 -9.55 -1.64
C PHE A 14 -29.98 -10.86 -0.82
N GLY A 15 -28.75 -11.32 -0.60
CA GLY A 15 -28.48 -12.57 0.14
C GLY A 15 -28.69 -12.47 1.65
N SER A 16 -28.77 -11.26 2.20
CA SER A 16 -28.82 -11.01 3.65
C SER A 16 -29.41 -9.63 3.95
N ASN A 17 -30.05 -9.49 5.12
CA ASN A 17 -30.52 -8.21 5.65
C ASN A 17 -29.53 -7.59 6.67
N LYS A 18 -28.32 -8.14 6.78
CA LYS A 18 -27.26 -7.67 7.69
C LYS A 18 -26.23 -6.84 6.92
N ILE A 19 -25.74 -5.78 7.56
CA ILE A 19 -24.79 -4.82 6.96
C ILE A 19 -23.36 -5.36 6.90
N VAL A 20 -22.99 -6.27 7.81
CA VAL A 20 -21.64 -6.88 7.90
C VAL A 20 -21.79 -8.38 8.14
N GLU A 21 -21.16 -9.20 7.29
CA GLU A 21 -21.19 -10.66 7.44
C GLU A 21 -19.89 -11.33 6.94
N PRO A 22 -19.62 -12.59 7.36
CA PRO A 22 -18.46 -13.34 6.88
C PRO A 22 -18.57 -13.60 5.37
N SER A 23 -17.52 -13.26 4.63
CA SER A 23 -17.48 -13.53 3.19
C SER A 23 -17.00 -14.96 2.92
N THR A 24 -17.84 -15.77 2.30
CA THR A 24 -17.46 -17.09 1.78
C THR A 24 -16.98 -16.96 0.33
N GLY A 25 -15.70 -16.64 0.14
CA GLY A 25 -15.05 -16.73 -1.17
C GLY A 25 -14.40 -15.44 -1.70
N GLN A 26 -14.93 -14.26 -1.36
CA GLN A 26 -14.32 -12.99 -1.76
C GLN A 26 -13.59 -12.35 -0.57
N THR A 27 -12.29 -12.10 -0.68
CA THR A 27 -11.49 -11.52 0.41
C THR A 27 -11.17 -10.04 0.21
N GLY A 28 -11.59 -9.46 -0.91
CA GLY A 28 -11.48 -8.04 -1.22
C GLY A 28 -11.82 -7.75 -2.68
N HIS A 29 -12.13 -6.48 -2.97
CA HIS A 29 -12.20 -5.94 -4.33
C HIS A 29 -11.26 -4.75 -4.41
N HIS A 30 -10.55 -4.61 -5.53
CA HIS A 30 -9.80 -3.40 -5.86
C HIS A 30 -10.80 -2.25 -6.03
N HIS A 31 -10.62 -1.18 -5.28
CA HIS A 31 -11.43 0.03 -5.42
C HIS A 31 -10.48 1.22 -5.58
N MET A 32 -10.89 2.20 -6.38
CA MET A 32 -10.09 3.40 -6.64
C MET A 32 -9.90 4.25 -5.37
N VAL A 33 -10.89 4.24 -4.49
CA VAL A 33 -10.89 4.98 -3.22
C VAL A 33 -10.79 4.00 -2.05
N GLY A 34 -9.72 4.11 -1.28
CA GLY A 34 -9.50 3.33 -0.06
C GLY A 34 -10.02 4.00 1.21
N VAL A 35 -9.78 3.35 2.35
CA VAL A 35 -10.02 3.92 3.69
C VAL A 35 -8.72 3.85 4.48
N VAL A 36 -8.33 4.95 5.12
CA VAL A 36 -7.14 5.03 5.97
C VAL A 36 -7.52 5.58 7.35
N GLY A 37 -6.90 5.03 8.39
CA GLY A 37 -7.05 5.49 9.76
C GLY A 37 -5.80 5.18 10.58
N LEU A 38 -5.38 6.14 11.41
CA LEU A 38 -4.20 6.04 12.25
C LEU A 38 -4.61 6.11 13.72
N ARG A 39 -3.95 5.31 14.57
CA ARG A 39 -4.15 5.34 16.02
C ARG A 39 -2.88 4.92 16.73
N GLY A 40 -2.37 5.77 17.61
CA GLY A 40 -1.20 5.48 18.42
C GLY A 40 -0.65 6.72 19.13
N PRO A 41 0.40 6.57 19.94
CA PRO A 41 1.11 7.70 20.54
C PRO A 41 1.57 8.71 19.48
N GLY A 42 1.35 10.00 19.73
CA GLY A 42 1.76 11.06 18.81
C GLY A 42 0.86 11.27 17.59
N VAL A 43 -0.10 10.38 17.31
CA VAL A 43 -1.14 10.58 16.28
C VAL A 43 -2.16 11.62 16.76
N GLN A 44 -2.52 12.56 15.90
CA GLN A 44 -3.47 13.62 16.21
C GLN A 44 -4.89 13.04 16.42
N PRO A 45 -5.47 13.14 17.63
CA PRO A 45 -6.79 12.59 17.89
C PRO A 45 -7.89 13.44 17.25
N GLY A 46 -8.93 12.79 16.71
CA GLY A 46 -10.12 13.45 16.17
C GLY A 46 -9.89 14.21 14.85
N LEU A 47 -8.70 14.10 14.26
CA LEU A 47 -8.41 14.68 12.95
C LEU A 47 -9.06 13.85 11.85
N VAL A 48 -9.80 14.53 10.97
CA VAL A 48 -10.18 13.97 9.67
C VAL A 48 -9.02 14.23 8.72
N LEU A 49 -8.39 13.15 8.24
CA LEU A 49 -7.31 13.29 7.29
C LEU A 49 -7.84 13.92 5.99
N PRO A 50 -7.11 14.89 5.42
CA PRO A 50 -7.34 15.30 4.03
C PRO A 50 -7.09 14.12 3.09
N GLU A 51 -7.39 14.31 1.81
CA GLU A 51 -7.12 13.30 0.78
C GLU A 51 -5.66 12.85 0.82
N ALA A 52 -5.45 11.54 0.85
CA ALA A 52 -4.14 10.90 0.93
C ALA A 52 -4.02 9.82 -0.15
N SER A 53 -2.81 9.67 -0.69
CA SER A 53 -2.49 8.62 -1.64
C SER A 53 -2.08 7.34 -0.91
N ILE A 54 -2.33 6.19 -1.53
CA ILE A 54 -1.75 4.92 -1.06
C ILE A 54 -0.21 4.96 -1.02
N LEU A 55 0.41 5.80 -1.87
CA LEU A 55 1.85 5.99 -1.92
C LEU A 55 2.40 6.67 -0.66
N ASP A 56 1.58 7.45 0.06
CA ASP A 56 1.97 8.17 1.28
C ASP A 56 2.10 7.23 2.49
N LEU A 57 1.51 6.03 2.43
CA LEU A 57 1.48 5.11 3.56
C LEU A 57 2.86 4.59 3.92
N ALA A 58 3.64 4.15 2.93
CA ALA A 58 4.98 3.63 3.15
C ALA A 58 5.92 4.66 3.83
N PRO A 59 6.11 5.89 3.29
CA PRO A 59 6.95 6.89 3.94
C PRO A 59 6.41 7.30 5.31
N THR A 60 5.08 7.38 5.49
CA THR A 60 4.46 7.69 6.79
C THR A 60 4.74 6.62 7.85
N ILE A 61 4.65 5.35 7.49
CA ILE A 61 4.93 4.22 8.40
C ILE A 61 6.40 4.20 8.79
N LEU A 62 7.31 4.37 7.83
CA LEU A 62 8.76 4.43 8.12
C LEU A 62 9.07 5.56 9.09
N HIS A 63 8.55 6.76 8.81
CA HIS A 63 8.70 7.91 9.67
C HIS A 63 8.19 7.66 11.09
N TYR A 64 6.97 7.10 11.22
CA TYR A 64 6.37 6.80 12.51
C TYR A 64 7.17 5.77 13.34
N LEU A 65 7.86 4.85 12.66
CA LEU A 65 8.77 3.88 13.28
C LEU A 65 10.17 4.45 13.60
N GLY A 66 10.41 5.73 13.33
CA GLY A 66 11.72 6.36 13.52
C GLY A 66 12.76 5.94 12.48
N LEU A 67 12.33 5.40 11.34
CA LEU A 67 13.19 5.00 10.24
C LEU A 67 13.31 6.13 9.20
N PRO A 68 14.47 6.26 8.53
CA PRO A 68 14.63 7.22 7.46
C PRO A 68 13.78 6.84 6.24
N VAL A 69 13.27 7.86 5.55
CA VAL A 69 12.47 7.76 4.33
C VAL A 69 13.38 7.83 3.11
N PRO A 70 13.39 6.81 2.23
CA PRO A 70 14.12 6.87 0.97
C PRO A 70 13.63 7.99 0.04
N SER A 71 14.56 8.76 -0.51
CA SER A 71 14.29 9.90 -1.41
C SER A 71 13.65 9.52 -2.76
N HIS A 72 13.68 8.25 -3.16
CA HIS A 72 13.05 7.77 -4.39
C HIS A 72 11.56 7.43 -4.24
N MET A 73 10.99 7.52 -3.03
CA MET A 73 9.56 7.29 -2.83
C MET A 73 8.76 8.46 -3.36
N ASP A 74 7.77 8.18 -4.22
CA ASP A 74 6.88 9.21 -4.78
C ASP A 74 5.91 9.81 -3.75
N GLY A 75 5.57 9.04 -2.72
CA GLY A 75 4.68 9.47 -1.63
C GLY A 75 5.38 10.35 -0.61
N GLN A 76 4.58 11.06 0.20
CA GLN A 76 5.07 11.93 1.25
C GLN A 76 4.62 11.46 2.64
N VAL A 77 5.36 11.85 3.67
CA VAL A 77 4.96 11.61 5.06
C VAL A 77 3.72 12.47 5.35
N LEU A 78 2.65 11.85 5.84
CA LEU A 78 1.43 12.51 6.30
C LEU A 78 1.66 13.19 7.65
N THR A 79 2.54 14.20 7.71
CA THR A 79 2.94 14.89 8.95
C THR A 79 1.77 15.51 9.70
N HIS A 80 0.73 15.94 8.99
CA HIS A 80 -0.52 16.45 9.55
C HIS A 80 -1.28 15.39 10.38
N ALA A 81 -1.02 14.10 10.16
CA ALA A 81 -1.60 13.02 10.95
C ALA A 81 -1.03 12.93 12.38
N PHE A 82 0.05 13.66 12.67
CA PHE A 82 0.74 13.65 13.96
C PHE A 82 0.62 14.99 14.67
N THR A 83 0.71 14.95 16.01
CA THR A 83 0.72 16.14 16.87
C THR A 83 1.99 16.98 16.61
N ASP A 84 1.92 18.30 16.85
CA ASP A 84 3.08 19.19 16.74
C ASP A 84 4.25 18.73 17.62
N ALA A 85 3.96 18.21 18.81
CA ALA A 85 4.97 17.67 19.72
C ALA A 85 5.67 16.44 19.14
N PHE A 86 4.94 15.56 18.45
CA PHE A 86 5.53 14.40 17.78
C PHE A 86 6.42 14.83 16.61
N ASN A 87 5.93 15.75 15.76
CA ASN A 87 6.68 16.24 14.61
C ASN A 87 7.95 17.00 15.04
N ALA A 88 7.90 17.75 16.13
CA ALA A 88 9.06 18.45 16.68
C ALA A 88 10.11 17.48 17.25
N ALA A 89 9.67 16.41 17.92
CA ALA A 89 10.56 15.40 18.49
C ALA A 89 11.12 14.43 17.43
N ASN A 90 10.38 14.21 16.35
CA ASN A 90 10.70 13.27 15.28
C ASN A 90 10.69 14.02 13.95
N PRO A 91 11.75 14.77 13.60
CA PRO A 91 11.83 15.39 12.29
C PRO A 91 11.99 14.33 11.20
N VAL A 92 11.27 14.49 10.07
CA VAL A 92 11.38 13.58 8.92
C VAL A 92 12.82 13.50 8.43
N GLN A 93 13.38 12.30 8.41
CA GLN A 93 14.72 12.04 7.90
C GLN A 93 14.60 11.50 6.48
N ILE A 94 15.11 12.21 5.48
CA ILE A 94 15.17 11.73 4.09
C ILE A 94 16.60 11.28 3.79
N VAL A 95 16.74 10.09 3.24
CA VAL A 95 18.05 9.53 2.85
C VAL A 95 18.11 9.25 1.35
N ALA A 96 19.27 9.48 0.74
CA ALA A 96 19.59 8.83 -0.52
C ALA A 96 19.53 7.33 -0.27
N SER A 97 18.81 6.59 -1.12
CA SER A 97 18.84 5.15 -1.03
C SER A 97 19.87 4.63 -2.00
N ASP A 98 20.86 3.93 -1.48
CA ASP A 98 21.79 3.13 -2.28
C ASP A 98 21.13 1.80 -2.66
N VAL A 99 19.81 1.80 -2.90
CA VAL A 99 19.20 0.74 -3.66
C VAL A 99 19.74 0.93 -5.06
N GLU A 100 20.94 0.39 -5.28
CA GLU A 100 21.26 -0.17 -6.58
C GLU A 100 20.01 -0.96 -6.91
N HIS A 101 19.23 -0.43 -7.85
CA HIS A 101 18.43 -1.29 -8.68
C HIS A 101 19.43 -2.39 -9.00
N ARG A 102 19.17 -3.62 -8.53
CA ARG A 102 19.71 -4.77 -9.24
C ARG A 102 19.07 -4.64 -10.61
N GLY A 103 19.68 -3.78 -11.43
CA GLY A 103 19.36 -3.59 -12.81
C GLY A 103 19.39 -4.99 -13.37
N LYS A 104 18.29 -5.31 -14.05
CA LYS A 104 18.04 -6.28 -15.12
C LYS A 104 19.17 -7.16 -15.68
N ASP A 105 20.42 -6.99 -15.32
CA ASP A 105 21.56 -7.51 -16.05
C ASP A 105 21.84 -9.00 -15.80
N ASP A 106 21.10 -9.70 -14.92
CA ASP A 106 21.32 -11.14 -14.67
C ASP A 106 20.10 -11.90 -14.09
N VAL A 107 18.85 -11.53 -14.43
CA VAL A 107 17.67 -12.26 -13.88
C VAL A 107 17.25 -13.45 -14.73
N TYR A 108 17.55 -13.43 -16.03
CA TYR A 108 17.16 -14.48 -16.96
C TYR A 108 18.33 -14.85 -17.86
N THR A 109 18.55 -16.14 -18.02
CA THR A 109 19.29 -16.68 -19.16
C THR A 109 18.52 -16.39 -20.46
N ASP A 110 19.22 -16.39 -21.61
CA ASP A 110 18.59 -16.23 -22.94
C ASP A 110 17.41 -17.19 -23.15
N GLU A 111 17.50 -18.40 -22.59
CA GLU A 111 16.43 -19.41 -22.65
C GLU A 111 15.21 -19.03 -21.82
N GLU A 112 15.42 -18.49 -20.60
CA GLU A 112 14.34 -18.04 -19.74
C GLU A 112 13.67 -16.78 -20.31
N GLU A 113 14.45 -15.87 -20.90
CA GLU A 113 13.92 -14.69 -21.59
C GLU A 113 13.04 -15.10 -22.78
N ALA A 114 13.48 -16.07 -23.58
CA ALA A 114 12.69 -16.62 -24.68
C ALA A 114 11.37 -17.26 -24.20
N GLN A 115 11.38 -17.97 -23.07
CA GLN A 115 10.18 -18.55 -22.47
C GLN A 115 9.20 -17.49 -21.94
N VAL A 116 9.72 -16.42 -21.32
CA VAL A 116 8.91 -15.28 -20.87
C VAL A 116 8.27 -14.58 -22.07
N LEU A 117 9.04 -14.31 -23.12
CA LEU A 117 8.54 -13.69 -24.36
C LEU A 117 7.47 -14.56 -25.03
N GLN A 118 7.65 -15.88 -25.08
CA GLN A 118 6.65 -16.76 -25.65
C GLN A 118 5.34 -16.73 -24.86
N LYS A 119 5.41 -16.77 -23.51
CA LYS A 119 4.21 -16.61 -22.66
C LYS A 119 3.52 -15.27 -22.89
N LEU A 120 4.28 -14.18 -23.07
CA LEU A 120 3.71 -12.86 -23.33
C LEU A 120 3.05 -12.80 -24.71
N ARG A 121 3.58 -13.47 -25.73
CA ARG A 121 2.94 -13.62 -27.05
C ARG A 121 1.65 -14.43 -26.96
N ASP A 122 1.67 -15.56 -26.26
CA ASP A 122 0.49 -16.41 -26.06
C ASP A 122 -0.64 -15.66 -25.31
N LEU A 123 -0.27 -14.72 -24.44
CA LEU A 123 -1.18 -13.83 -23.72
C LEU A 123 -1.57 -12.57 -24.52
N GLY A 124 -0.97 -12.33 -25.70
CA GLY A 124 -1.29 -11.21 -26.58
C GLY A 124 -0.67 -9.86 -26.16
N TYR A 125 0.32 -9.85 -25.26
CA TYR A 125 1.01 -8.63 -24.84
C TYR A 125 2.12 -8.20 -25.80
N VAL A 126 2.61 -9.11 -26.64
CA VAL A 126 3.66 -8.88 -27.64
C VAL A 126 3.21 -9.48 -28.96
N ALA A 127 3.33 -8.70 -30.05
CA ALA A 127 3.02 -9.12 -31.41
C ALA A 127 4.21 -9.85 -32.07
#